data_AF-A0A973KPN2-F1
#
_entry.id   AF-A0A973KPN2-F1
#
_cell.length_a   1.000
_cell.length_b   1.000
_cell.length_c   1.000
_cell.angle_alpha   90.00
_cell.angle_beta   90.00
_cell.angle_gamma   90.00
#
_symmetry.space_group_name_H-M   'P 1'
#
loop_
_entity.id
_entity.type
_entity.pdbx_description
1 polymer ?
#
loop_
_entity_poly.entity_id
_entity_poly.type
_entity_poly.pdbx_seq_one_letter_code
_entity_poly.pdbx_strand_id
1 'polypeptide(L)'
;MMGWACVAIGLFHVALGNAAIPGAGSAGATVDSWGRFMGASFVGYGLAWLWAARQRPIPVRAVRWLAGVFLLGGVGRLLSLAVHGWPQWFQIALTAIELGLPPVFLWLADAEERTPRGDAEAVPAGR
;
A
#
# COMPACT_ATOMS: atom_id res chain seq x y z
N MET A 1 5.98 -1.76 8.95
CA MET A 1 5.79 -0.30 8.93
C MET A 1 4.66 0.12 7.99
N MET A 2 4.63 -0.36 6.74
CA MET A 2 3.59 -0.03 5.74
C MET A 2 2.14 -0.12 6.27
N GLY A 3 1.75 -1.28 6.83
CA GLY A 3 0.36 -1.47 7.31
C GLY A 3 -0.06 -0.47 8.40
N TRP A 4 0.83 -0.15 9.33
CA TRP A 4 0.57 0.86 10.36
C TRP A 4 0.44 2.27 9.78
N ALA A 5 1.30 2.64 8.82
CA ALA A 5 1.21 3.92 8.14
C ALA A 5 -0.13 4.07 7.41
N CYS A 6 -0.57 3.03 6.67
CA CYS A 6 -1.86 3.04 5.99
C CYS A 6 -3.03 3.19 6.95
N VAL A 7 -3.01 2.46 8.08
CA VAL A 7 -4.06 2.57 9.11
C VAL A 7 -4.12 3.99 9.68
N ALA A 8 -2.98 4.57 10.05
CA ALA A 8 -2.93 5.91 10.61
C ALA A 8 -3.44 6.96 9.62
N ILE A 9 -2.97 6.92 8.36
CA ILE A 9 -3.40 7.83 7.29
C ILE A 9 -4.90 7.68 7.02
N GLY A 10 -5.39 6.44 6.94
CA GLY A 10 -6.80 6.15 6.68
C GLY A 10 -7.70 6.67 7.80
N LEU A 11 -7.35 6.44 9.07
CA LEU A 11 -8.09 6.96 10.22
C LEU A 11 -8.09 8.49 10.25
N PHE A 12 -6.96 9.12 9.91
CA PHE A 12 -6.86 10.57 9.81
C PHE A 12 -7.85 11.13 8.75
N HIS A 13 -7.96 10.49 7.58
CA HIS A 13 -8.94 10.87 6.55
C HIS A 13 -10.38 10.60 6.97
N VAL A 14 -10.66 9.49 7.68
CA VAL A 14 -12.00 9.21 8.20
C VAL A 14 -12.44 10.27 9.20
N ALA A 15 -11.53 10.74 10.06
CA ALA A 15 -11.84 11.71 11.10
C ALA A 15 -11.95 13.14 10.55
N LEU A 16 -10.97 13.60 9.78
CA LEU A 16 -10.87 15.00 9.34
C LEU A 16 -11.50 15.28 7.97
N GLY A 17 -11.80 14.24 7.17
CA GLY A 17 -12.37 14.41 5.83
C GLY A 17 -11.47 15.25 4.93
N ASN A 18 -12.05 16.23 4.22
CA ASN A 18 -11.30 17.10 3.32
C ASN A 18 -10.17 17.89 4.01
N ALA A 19 -10.29 18.19 5.31
CA ALA A 19 -9.24 18.89 6.06
C ALA A 19 -7.95 18.06 6.21
N ALA A 20 -8.00 16.74 5.96
CA ALA A 20 -6.83 15.88 5.94
C ALA A 20 -5.99 16.01 4.65
N ILE A 21 -6.54 16.63 3.60
CA ILE A 21 -5.95 16.66 2.26
C ILE A 21 -5.40 18.06 2.00
N PRO A 22 -4.08 18.29 1.98
CA PRO A 22 -3.59 19.66 2.12
C PRO A 22 -4.05 20.63 1.02
N GLY A 23 -3.70 20.58 -0.25
CA GLY A 23 -4.26 21.47 -1.29
C GLY A 23 -5.73 21.25 -1.69
N ALA A 24 -6.58 20.62 -0.87
CA ALA A 24 -8.01 20.46 -1.20
C ALA A 24 -8.75 21.79 -0.97
N GLY A 25 -9.30 22.37 -2.04
CA GLY A 25 -10.19 23.53 -1.95
C GLY A 25 -11.52 23.21 -1.23
N SER A 26 -12.50 24.12 -1.29
CA SER A 26 -13.83 23.88 -0.70
C SER A 26 -14.55 22.72 -1.42
N ALA A 27 -14.33 21.51 -0.95
CA ALA A 27 -14.97 20.30 -1.44
C ALA A 27 -16.29 20.09 -0.66
N GLY A 28 -17.41 20.08 -1.39
CA GLY A 28 -18.74 19.89 -0.82
C GLY A 28 -18.95 18.48 -0.23
N ALA A 29 -20.12 18.25 0.37
CA ALA A 29 -20.44 17.01 1.08
C ALA A 29 -20.23 15.72 0.26
N THR A 30 -20.45 15.77 -1.06
CA THR A 30 -20.20 14.64 -1.97
C THR A 30 -18.73 14.21 -1.97
N VAL A 31 -17.80 15.16 -2.05
CA VAL A 31 -16.37 14.85 -2.08
C VAL A 31 -15.87 14.51 -0.68
N ASP A 32 -16.39 15.16 0.37
CA ASP A 32 -16.04 14.82 1.76
C ASP A 32 -16.45 13.37 2.10
N SER A 33 -17.69 12.98 1.83
CA SER A 33 -18.18 11.62 2.09
C SER A 33 -17.39 10.57 1.31
N TRP A 34 -17.06 10.84 0.05
CA TRP A 34 -16.17 9.98 -0.74
C TRP A 34 -14.76 9.88 -0.13
N GLY A 35 -14.17 11.00 0.27
CA GLY A 35 -12.85 11.03 0.92
C GLY A 35 -12.81 10.22 2.21
N ARG A 36 -13.84 10.32 3.06
CA ARG A 36 -13.97 9.52 4.29
C ARG A 36 -14.12 8.03 4.00
N PHE A 37 -14.91 7.67 2.99
CA PHE A 37 -15.04 6.28 2.54
C PHE A 37 -13.71 5.71 2.04
N MET A 38 -12.96 6.50 1.26
CA MET A 38 -11.63 6.12 0.79
C MET A 38 -10.63 6.00 1.96
N GLY A 39 -10.73 6.87 2.96
CA GLY A 39 -9.99 6.76 4.22
C GLY A 39 -10.23 5.43 4.93
N ALA A 40 -11.49 5.04 5.09
CA ALA A 40 -11.86 3.76 5.71
C ALA A 40 -11.35 2.56 4.88
N SER A 41 -11.44 2.64 3.56
CA SER A 41 -10.86 1.65 2.65
C SER A 41 -9.34 1.53 2.83
N PHE A 42 -8.64 2.65 3.04
CA PHE A 42 -7.20 2.66 3.29
C PHE A 42 -6.82 2.06 4.65
N VAL A 43 -7.67 2.22 5.67
CA VAL A 43 -7.54 1.48 6.94
C VAL A 43 -7.62 -0.02 6.69
N GLY A 44 -8.64 -0.48 5.96
CA GLY A 44 -8.81 -1.89 5.60
C GLY A 44 -7.60 -2.45 4.85
N TYR A 45 -7.07 -1.68 3.90
CA TYR A 45 -5.85 -2.00 3.18
C TYR A 45 -4.63 -2.13 4.11
N GLY A 46 -4.47 -1.20 5.06
CA GLY A 46 -3.41 -1.26 6.07
C GLY A 46 -3.54 -2.49 6.99
N LEU A 47 -4.75 -2.83 7.40
CA LEU A 47 -5.02 -4.04 8.17
C LEU A 47 -4.68 -5.31 7.39
N ALA A 48 -4.96 -5.35 6.07
CA ALA A 48 -4.58 -6.46 5.21
C ALA A 48 -3.05 -6.66 5.15
N TRP A 49 -2.28 -5.58 5.10
CA TRP A 49 -0.81 -5.64 5.23
C TRP A 49 -0.37 -6.20 6.59
N LEU A 50 -0.97 -5.73 7.68
CA LEU A 50 -0.65 -6.22 9.03
C LEU A 50 -1.01 -7.70 9.19
N TRP A 51 -2.11 -8.14 8.58
CA TRP A 51 -2.53 -9.55 8.55
C TRP A 51 -1.55 -10.42 7.76
N ALA A 52 -1.16 -10.00 6.55
CA ALA A 52 -0.18 -10.72 5.74
C ALA A 52 1.17 -10.85 6.47
N ALA A 53 1.63 -9.78 7.13
CA ALA A 53 2.89 -9.77 7.87
C ALA A 53 2.92 -10.68 9.11
N ARG A 54 1.74 -11.01 9.68
CA ARG A 54 1.60 -11.90 10.84
C ARG A 54 1.62 -13.39 10.48
N GLN A 55 1.48 -13.73 9.21
CA GLN A 55 1.53 -15.12 8.76
C GLN A 55 2.98 -15.62 8.66
N ARG A 56 3.15 -16.93 8.90
CA ARG A 56 4.41 -17.65 8.80
C ARG A 56 4.15 -18.97 8.06
N PRO A 57 4.65 -19.15 6.81
CA PRO A 57 5.38 -18.18 5.99
C PRO A 57 4.51 -16.98 5.55
N ILE A 58 5.14 -15.90 5.10
CA ILE A 58 4.42 -14.72 4.58
C ILE A 58 3.75 -15.10 3.25
N PRO A 59 2.45 -14.83 3.05
CA PRO A 59 1.76 -15.19 1.81
C PRO A 59 2.18 -14.27 0.66
N VAL A 60 3.11 -14.74 -0.17
CA VAL A 60 3.64 -14.03 -1.36
C VAL A 60 2.53 -13.49 -2.26
N ARG A 61 1.47 -14.29 -2.52
CA ARG A 61 0.33 -13.85 -3.35
C ARG A 61 -0.39 -12.64 -2.75
N ALA A 62 -0.56 -12.58 -1.43
CA ALA A 62 -1.20 -11.43 -0.78
C ALA A 62 -0.31 -10.18 -0.89
N VAL A 63 1.00 -10.33 -0.69
CA VAL A 63 1.97 -9.22 -0.86
C VAL A 63 1.94 -8.69 -2.29
N ARG A 64 1.93 -9.57 -3.31
CA ARG A 64 1.83 -9.18 -4.73
C ARG A 64 0.55 -8.41 -5.02
N TRP A 65 -0.60 -8.87 -4.54
CA TRP A 65 -1.87 -8.16 -4.71
C TRP A 65 -1.88 -6.80 -4.02
N LEU A 66 -1.42 -6.73 -2.76
CA LEU A 66 -1.38 -5.49 -2.00
C LEU A 66 -0.44 -4.47 -2.66
N ALA A 67 0.73 -4.92 -3.14
CA ALA A 67 1.65 -4.09 -3.92
C ALA A 67 1.02 -3.61 -5.23
N GLY A 68 0.30 -4.49 -5.94
CA GLY A 68 -0.41 -4.15 -7.17
C GLY A 68 -1.49 -3.09 -6.97
N VAL A 69 -2.27 -3.18 -5.88
CA VAL A 69 -3.27 -2.15 -5.51
C VAL A 69 -2.60 -0.81 -5.22
N PHE A 70 -1.44 -0.81 -4.55
CA PHE A 70 -0.69 0.41 -4.28
C PHE A 70 -0.17 1.07 -5.56
N LEU A 71 0.35 0.26 -6.48
CA LEU A 71 0.80 0.71 -7.79
C LEU A 71 -0.35 1.30 -8.61
N LEU A 72 -1.52 0.65 -8.58
CA LEU A 72 -2.72 1.15 -9.25
C LEU A 72 -3.13 2.54 -8.72
N GLY A 73 -2.98 2.79 -7.41
CA GLY A 73 -3.14 4.12 -6.82
C GLY A 73 -2.20 5.16 -7.44
N GLY A 74 -0.90 4.82 -7.55
CA GLY A 74 0.10 5.67 -8.19
C GLY A 74 -0.21 5.95 -9.66
N VAL A 75 -0.69 4.95 -10.42
CA VAL A 75 -1.18 5.15 -11.80
C VAL A 75 -2.35 6.12 -11.83
N GLY A 76 -3.30 6.00 -10.91
CA GLY A 76 -4.41 6.96 -10.76
C GLY A 76 -3.92 8.40 -10.56
N ARG A 77 -2.84 8.59 -9.78
CA ARG A 77 -2.21 9.91 -9.60
C ARG A 77 -1.54 10.43 -10.87
N LEU A 78 -0.88 9.57 -11.63
CA LEU A 78 -0.30 9.94 -12.93
C LEU A 78 -1.37 10.36 -13.94
N LEU A 79 -2.50 9.65 -13.97
CA LEU A 79 -3.65 10.04 -14.79
C LEU A 79 -4.20 11.39 -14.36
N SER A 80 -4.35 11.64 -13.05
CA SER A 80 -4.78 12.95 -12.53
C SER A 80 -3.80 14.05 -12.92
N LEU A 81 -2.48 13.81 -12.83
CA LEU A 81 -1.44 14.74 -13.28
C LEU A 81 -1.56 15.06 -14.78
N ALA A 82 -1.80 14.03 -15.61
CA ALA A 82 -1.94 14.21 -17.05
C ALA A 82 -3.20 14.99 -17.45
N VAL A 83 -4.31 14.80 -16.72
CA VAL A 83 -5.60 15.42 -17.05
C VAL A 83 -5.77 16.80 -16.41
N HIS A 84 -5.33 16.97 -15.16
CA HIS A 84 -5.60 18.18 -14.36
C HIS A 84 -4.34 19.00 -14.05
N GLY A 85 -3.15 18.51 -14.41
CA GLY A 85 -1.89 19.19 -14.16
C GLY A 85 -1.31 18.91 -12.77
N TRP A 86 -0.31 19.69 -12.38
CA TRP A 86 0.51 19.41 -11.21
C TRP A 86 -0.26 19.55 -9.89
N PRO A 87 -0.28 18.51 -9.04
CA PRO A 87 -0.86 18.62 -7.72
C PRO A 87 0.13 19.30 -6.76
N GLN A 88 -0.35 19.66 -5.58
CA GLN A 88 0.48 20.08 -4.44
C GLN A 88 1.66 19.12 -4.20
N TRP A 89 2.80 19.66 -3.74
CA TRP A 89 4.05 18.92 -3.57
C TRP A 89 3.92 17.64 -2.72
N PHE A 90 3.05 17.64 -1.71
CA PHE A 90 2.81 16.48 -0.85
C PHE A 90 2.25 15.30 -1.65
N GLN A 91 1.37 15.57 -2.61
CA GLN A 91 0.81 14.54 -3.47
C GLN A 91 1.84 13.99 -4.44
N ILE A 92 2.82 14.80 -4.87
CA ILE A 92 3.96 14.36 -5.69
C ILE A 92 4.82 13.36 -4.90
N ALA A 93 5.13 13.68 -3.64
CA ALA A 93 5.88 12.78 -2.76
C ALA A 93 5.15 11.44 -2.57
N LEU A 94 3.82 11.49 -2.37
CA LEU A 94 3.02 10.26 -2.28
C LEU A 94 3.01 9.48 -3.59
N THR A 95 2.91 10.13 -4.76
CA THR A 95 3.04 9.45 -6.06
C THR A 95 4.36 8.72 -6.19
N ALA A 96 5.47 9.35 -5.79
CA ALA A 96 6.79 8.72 -5.85
C ALA A 96 6.87 7.46 -4.96
N ILE A 97 6.28 7.51 -3.76
CA ILE A 97 6.21 6.37 -2.85
C ILE A 97 5.32 5.25 -3.44
N GLU A 98 4.15 5.62 -3.97
CA GLU A 98 3.18 4.70 -4.56
C GLU A 98 3.70 3.99 -5.81
N LEU A 99 4.63 4.61 -6.55
CA LEU A 99 5.30 3.98 -7.71
C LEU A 99 6.59 3.25 -7.34
N GLY A 100 7.33 3.74 -6.33
CA GLY A 100 8.64 3.21 -5.97
C GLY A 100 8.59 1.98 -5.04
N LEU A 101 7.65 1.92 -4.10
CA LEU A 101 7.55 0.80 -3.16
C LEU A 101 7.04 -0.52 -3.78
N PRO A 102 6.06 -0.54 -4.70
CA PRO A 102 5.56 -1.80 -5.25
C PRO A 102 6.65 -2.65 -5.95
N PRO A 103 7.53 -2.09 -6.82
CA PRO A 103 8.61 -2.86 -7.42
C PRO A 103 9.53 -3.52 -6.37
N VAL A 104 9.80 -2.81 -5.26
CA VAL A 104 10.59 -3.35 -4.15
C VAL A 104 9.86 -4.53 -3.50
N PHE A 105 8.57 -4.40 -3.19
CA PHE A 105 7.81 -5.50 -2.58
C PHE A 105 7.68 -6.71 -3.50
N LEU A 106 7.49 -6.50 -4.80
CA LEU A 106 7.44 -7.59 -5.78
C LEU A 106 8.79 -8.30 -5.87
N TRP A 107 9.90 -7.56 -5.86
CA TRP A 107 11.23 -8.13 -5.88
C TRP A 107 11.56 -8.95 -4.62
N LEU A 108 11.21 -8.44 -3.43
CA LEU A 108 11.38 -9.20 -2.18
C LEU A 108 10.55 -10.49 -2.19
N ALA A 109 9.29 -10.41 -2.65
CA ALA A 109 8.39 -11.55 -2.71
C ALA A 109 8.89 -12.64 -3.68
N ASP A 110 9.49 -12.24 -4.80
CA ASP A 110 10.15 -13.15 -5.74
C ASP A 110 11.39 -13.81 -5.14
N ALA A 111 12.21 -13.08 -4.37
CA ALA A 111 13.41 -13.61 -3.74
C ALA A 111 13.09 -14.69 -2.68
N GLU A 112 12.00 -14.50 -1.93
CA GLU A 112 11.52 -15.45 -0.92
C GLU A 112 10.99 -16.74 -1.57
N GLU A 113 10.33 -16.64 -2.73
CA GLU A 113 9.88 -17.79 -3.53
C GLU A 113 11.04 -18.57 -4.17
N ARG A 114 12.16 -17.89 -4.48
CA ARG A 114 13.37 -18.47 -5.07
C ARG A 114 14.35 -19.10 -4.08
N THR A 115 14.07 -19.04 -2.78
CA THR A 115 14.89 -19.72 -1.76
C THR A 115 14.26 -21.07 -1.42
N PRO A 116 14.58 -22.17 -2.14
CA PRO A 116 14.15 -23.51 -1.73
C PRO A 116 14.77 -23.85 -0.38
N ARG A 117 13.99 -24.49 0.51
CA ARG A 117 14.45 -25.03 1.79
C ARG A 117 15.69 -25.91 1.60
N GLY A 118 16.88 -25.36 1.82
CA GLY A 118 18.15 -26.08 1.77
C GLY A 118 18.42 -26.98 2.97
N ASP A 119 17.59 -26.95 4.01
CA ASP A 119 17.93 -27.55 5.31
C ASP A 119 17.12 -28.79 5.70
N ALA A 120 16.42 -29.43 4.74
CA ALA A 120 15.55 -30.57 5.06
C ALA A 120 16.10 -31.96 4.71
N GLU A 121 17.27 -32.11 4.08
CA GLU A 121 17.77 -33.47 3.76
C GLU A 121 19.30 -33.57 3.72
N ALA A 122 19.94 -33.36 4.87
CA ALA A 122 21.30 -33.83 5.10
C ALA A 122 21.44 -34.37 6.53
N VAL A 123 20.57 -35.33 6.89
CA VAL A 123 20.92 -36.32 7.93
C VAL A 123 21.32 -37.59 7.18
N PRO A 124 22.61 -37.84 6.97
CA PRO A 124 23.02 -39.18 6.58
C PRO A 124 22.74 -40.09 7.78
N ALA A 125 21.75 -40.98 7.64
CA ALA A 125 21.61 -42.14 8.51
C ALA A 125 22.88 -42.99 8.38
N GLY A 126 23.86 -42.69 9.23
CA GLY A 126 25.09 -43.44 9.36
C GLY A 126 24.86 -44.67 10.24
N ARG A 127 25.00 -45.83 9.58
CA ARG A 127 25.41 -47.16 10.07
C ARG A 127 24.57 -47.84 11.15
#